data_AF-A0AAV4N960-F1
#
_entry.id   AF-A0AAV4N960-F1
#
_cell.length_a   1.000
_cell.length_b   1.000
_cell.length_c   1.000
_cell.angle_alpha   90.00
_cell.angle_beta   90.00
_cell.angle_gamma   90.00
#
_symmetry.space_group_name_H-M   'P 1'
#
loop_
_entity.id
_entity.type
_entity.pdbx_description
1 polymer ?
#
loop_
_entity_poly.entity_id
_entity_poly.type
_entity_poly.pdbx_seq_one_letter_code
_entity_poly.pdbx_strand_id
1 'polypeptide(L)'
;MQEIRRATSTATLTSSFKDLIEKKAEESNILFMPVSGRYQEGKQVYRFGSSLLYLDRGVIFVFNQKTWVPTSLQSLLDTAG
;
A
#
# COMPACT_ATOMS: atom_id res chain seq x y z
N MET A 1 -26.37 18.07 -15.31
CA MET A 1 -25.95 16.66 -15.38
C MET A 1 -24.49 16.60 -15.01
N GLN A 2 -24.15 16.16 -13.80
CA GLN A 2 -22.76 16.16 -13.32
C GLN A 2 -22.12 14.82 -13.66
N GLU A 3 -20.97 14.89 -14.33
CA GLU A 3 -20.28 13.79 -15.00
C GLU A 3 -19.92 12.67 -14.01
N ILE A 4 -20.47 11.48 -14.28
CA ILE A 4 -20.18 10.25 -13.53
C ILE A 4 -18.72 9.91 -13.85
N ARG A 5 -17.81 10.27 -12.94
CA ARG A 5 -16.43 9.78 -12.92
C ARG A 5 -16.48 8.27 -12.67
N ARG A 6 -16.65 7.49 -13.74
CA ARG A 6 -16.41 6.05 -13.74
C ARG A 6 -14.91 5.83 -13.55
N ALA A 7 -14.47 5.80 -12.29
CA ALA A 7 -13.18 5.24 -11.95
C ALA A 7 -13.23 3.75 -12.34
N THR A 8 -12.46 3.42 -13.36
CA THR A 8 -12.19 2.06 -13.83
C THR A 8 -11.89 1.14 -12.65
N SER A 9 -12.52 -0.03 -12.61
CA SER A 9 -12.64 -0.99 -11.50
C SER A 9 -11.34 -1.35 -10.74
N THR A 10 -10.17 -1.06 -11.31
CA THR A 10 -8.86 -1.27 -10.70
C THR A 10 -8.51 -0.19 -9.66
N ALA A 11 -8.88 1.07 -9.91
CA ALA A 11 -8.59 2.18 -9.01
C ALA A 11 -9.38 2.05 -7.70
N THR A 12 -10.66 1.65 -7.78
CA THR A 12 -11.50 1.38 -6.61
C THR A 12 -10.96 0.22 -5.77
N LEU A 13 -10.47 -0.84 -6.42
CA LEU A 13 -9.90 -2.00 -5.73
C LEU A 13 -8.63 -1.63 -4.95
N THR A 14 -7.75 -0.81 -5.55
CA THR A 14 -6.56 -0.29 -4.85
C THR A 14 -6.93 0.65 -3.70
N SER A 15 -7.98 1.47 -3.85
CA SER A 15 -8.45 2.34 -2.76
C SER A 15 -8.99 1.53 -1.59
N SER A 16 -9.82 0.52 -1.85
CA SER A 16 -10.34 -0.38 -0.80
C SER A 16 -9.23 -1.20 -0.13
N PHE A 17 -8.22 -1.63 -0.90
CA PHE A 17 -7.11 -2.38 -0.34
C PHE A 17 -6.17 -1.50 0.50
N LYS A 18 -5.92 -0.26 0.06
CA LYS A 18 -5.17 0.73 0.86
C LYS A 18 -5.88 1.01 2.18
N ASP A 19 -7.20 1.21 2.16
CA ASP A 19 -8.01 1.45 3.36
C ASP A 19 -7.87 0.32 4.38
N LEU A 20 -7.93 -0.94 3.92
CA LEU A 20 -7.70 -2.10 4.77
C LEU A 20 -6.31 -2.10 5.41
N ILE A 21 -5.26 -1.78 4.65
CA ILE A 21 -3.88 -1.71 5.16
C ILE A 21 -3.74 -0.59 6.20
N GLU A 22 -4.32 0.57 5.93
CA GLU A 22 -4.28 1.74 6.82
C GLU A 22 -4.98 1.44 8.14
N LYS A 23 -6.20 0.87 8.10
CA LYS A 23 -6.92 0.42 9.29
C LYS A 23 -6.10 -0.58 10.09
N LYS A 24 -5.47 -1.54 9.42
CA LYS A 24 -4.70 -2.58 10.12
C LYS A 24 -3.39 -2.06 10.70
N ALA A 25 -2.77 -1.07 10.05
CA ALA A 25 -1.63 -0.34 10.59
C ALA A 25 -2.02 0.41 11.87
N GLU A 26 -3.17 1.11 11.85
CA GLU A 26 -3.70 1.83 13.01
C GLU A 26 -3.96 0.90 14.20
N GLU A 27 -4.64 -0.23 13.97
CA GLU A 27 -4.91 -1.26 14.99
C GLU A 27 -3.63 -1.81 15.63
N SER A 28 -2.54 -1.91 14.86
CA SER A 28 -1.23 -2.39 15.32
C SER A 28 -0.28 -1.27 15.77
N ASN A 29 -0.74 -0.01 15.80
CA ASN A 29 0.08 1.16 16.11
C ASN A 29 1.30 1.36 15.18
N ILE A 30 1.15 0.96 13.92
CA ILE A 30 2.19 1.02 12.89
C ILE A 30 1.97 2.27 12.03
N LEU A 31 3.04 3.03 11.79
CA LEU A 31 3.00 4.20 10.93
C LEU A 31 2.75 3.79 9.47
N PHE A 32 1.66 4.26 8.86
CA PHE A 32 1.39 4.13 7.44
C PHE A 32 1.29 5.50 6.76
N MET A 33 2.27 5.87 5.92
CA MET A 33 2.27 7.19 5.25
C MET A 33 2.91 7.17 3.87
N PRO A 34 2.44 7.99 2.90
CA PRO A 34 3.09 8.10 1.61
C PRO A 34 4.48 8.73 1.74
N VAL A 35 5.44 8.24 0.95
CA VAL A 35 6.79 8.82 0.86
C VAL A 35 6.82 9.82 -0.28
N SER A 36 6.89 11.10 0.05
CA SER A 36 6.92 12.20 -0.92
C SER A 36 8.05 12.03 -1.94
N GLY A 37 7.71 12.19 -3.22
CA GLY A 37 8.67 12.08 -4.33
C GLY A 37 9.16 10.67 -4.63
N ARG A 38 8.59 9.63 -3.99
CA ARG A 38 9.01 8.24 -4.20
C ARG A 38 7.91 7.42 -4.88
N TYR A 39 8.26 6.91 -6.05
CA TYR A 39 7.38 6.10 -6.88
C TYR A 39 8.13 4.85 -7.37
N GLN A 40 7.42 3.73 -7.47
CA GLN A 40 7.91 2.49 -8.06
C GLN A 40 6.97 2.13 -9.21
N GLU A 41 7.50 2.03 -10.43
CA GLU A 41 6.71 1.76 -11.64
C GLU A 41 5.52 2.74 -11.83
N GLY A 42 5.70 4.01 -11.44
CA GLY A 42 4.64 5.03 -11.46
C GLY A 42 3.62 4.93 -10.32
N LYS A 43 3.78 3.98 -9.40
CA LYS A 43 2.90 3.77 -8.23
C LYS A 43 3.51 4.40 -6.99
N GLN A 44 2.65 5.00 -6.16
CA GLN A 44 3.09 5.64 -4.91
C GLN A 44 3.74 4.61 -3.98
N VAL A 45 4.91 4.96 -3.44
CA VAL A 45 5.54 4.21 -2.35
C VAL A 45 5.04 4.73 -1.02
N TYR A 46 4.67 3.83 -0.13
CA TYR A 46 4.25 4.07 1.25
C TYR A 46 5.31 3.53 2.21
N ARG A 47 5.41 4.15 3.38
CA ARG A 47 6.13 3.63 4.53
C ARG A 47 5.12 2.93 5.43
N PHE A 48 5.48 1.73 5.88
CA PHE A 48 4.75 0.92 6.85
C PHE A 48 5.71 0.53 7.97
N GLY A 49 5.67 1.25 9.08
CA GLY A 49 6.69 1.20 10.13
C GLY A 49 8.08 1.54 9.55
N SER A 50 8.99 0.57 9.61
CA SER A 50 10.35 0.68 9.05
C SER A 50 10.44 0.26 7.58
N SER A 51 9.41 -0.41 7.05
CA SER A 51 9.39 -0.98 5.71
C SER A 51 8.85 0.00 4.67
N LEU A 52 9.35 -0.11 3.44
CA LEU A 52 8.82 0.61 2.28
C LEU A 52 8.02 -0.36 1.43
N LEU A 53 6.86 0.06 0.94
CA LEU A 53 6.00 -0.77 0.10
C LEU A 53 5.28 0.01 -0.99
N TYR A 54 4.85 -0.66 -2.05
CA TYR A 54 3.85 -0.14 -2.97
C TYR A 54 2.75 -1.17 -3.19
N LEU A 55 1.62 -0.70 -3.69
CA LEU A 55 0.45 -1.54 -3.95
C LEU A 55 0.27 -1.70 -5.46
N ASP A 56 0.07 -2.94 -5.91
CA ASP A 56 -0.32 -3.22 -7.28
C ASP A 56 -1.41 -4.28 -7.32
N ARG A 57 -2.58 -3.93 -7.87
CA ARG A 57 -3.69 -4.87 -8.10
C ARG A 57 -4.04 -5.80 -6.92
N GLY A 58 -3.92 -5.30 -5.68
CA GLY A 58 -4.22 -6.06 -4.45
C GLY A 58 -3.03 -6.86 -3.89
N VAL A 59 -1.83 -6.69 -4.44
CA VAL A 59 -0.58 -7.26 -3.92
C VAL A 59 0.25 -6.16 -3.29
N ILE A 60 0.81 -6.45 -2.12
CA ILE A 60 1.75 -5.56 -1.42
C ILE A 60 3.15 -5.96 -1.86
N PHE A 61 3.93 -5.01 -2.36
CA PHE A 61 5.33 -5.23 -2.69
C PHE A 61 6.19 -4.49 -1.68
N VAL A 62 6.97 -5.23 -0.88
CA VAL A 62 7.84 -4.66 0.16
C VAL A 62 9.28 -4.60 -0.34
N PHE A 63 9.98 -3.52 -0.03
CA PHE A 63 11.39 -3.36 -0.39
C PHE A 63 12.31 -4.04 0.64
N ASN A 64 13.01 -5.10 0.24
CA ASN A 64 13.97 -5.82 1.08
C ASN A 64 15.40 -5.29 0.97
N GLN A 65 15.58 -3.98 0.73
CA GLN A 65 16.86 -3.31 0.44
C GLN A 65 17.52 -3.64 -0.90
N LYS A 66 17.13 -4.73 -1.57
CA LYS A 66 17.67 -5.13 -2.88
C LYS A 66 16.60 -5.15 -3.97
N THR A 67 15.41 -5.63 -3.62
CA THR A 67 14.33 -5.96 -4.55
C THR A 67 12.97 -5.70 -3.91
N TRP A 68 11.94 -5.63 -4.74
CA TRP A 68 10.55 -5.57 -4.30
C TRP A 68 9.97 -6.97 -4.27
N VAL A 69 9.58 -7.45 -3.09
CA VAL A 69 9.07 -8.80 -2.89
C VAL A 69 7.56 -8.78 -2.63
N PRO A 70 6.77 -9.59 -3.35
CA PRO A 70 5.34 -9.71 -3.08
C PRO A 70 5.15 -10.30 -1.67
N THR A 71 4.37 -9.60 -0.86
CA THR A 71 4.17 -9.89 0.56
C THR A 71 2.68 -9.83 0.87
N SER A 72 2.19 -10.77 1.69
CA SER A 72 0.82 -10.74 2.20
C SER A 72 0.68 -9.72 3.32
N LEU A 73 -0.53 -9.15 3.50
CA LEU A 73 -0.81 -8.22 4.61
C LEU A 73 -0.45 -8.84 5.98
N GLN A 74 -0.77 -10.12 6.19
CA GLN A 74 -0.46 -10.80 7.43
C GLN A 74 1.06 -10.86 7.70
N SER A 75 1.86 -11.20 6.70
CA SER A 75 3.32 -11.23 6.82
C SER A 75 3.92 -9.84 7.03
N LEU A 76 3.34 -8.81 6.38
CA LEU A 76 3.74 -7.43 6.59
C LEU A 76 3.54 -7.00 8.05
N LEU A 77 2.41 -7.38 8.65
CA LEU A 77 2.10 -7.07 10.05
C LEU A 77 3.03 -7.80 11.01
N ASP A 78 3.28 -9.09 10.77
CA ASP A 78 4.18 -9.93 11.56
C ASP A 78 5.63 -9.39 11.56
N THR A 79 6.05 -8.77 10.46
CA THR A 79 7.40 -8.19 10.34
C THR A 79 7.50 -6.78 10.95
N ALA A 80 6.37 -6.11 11.19
CA ALA A 80 6.33 -4.70 11.57
C ALA A 80 5.93 -4.46 13.04
N GLY A 81 5.33 -5.45 13.71
CA GLY A 81 5.10 -5.47 15.16
C GLY A 81 6.30 -6.03 15.92
#